data_AF-A0A849YBD2-F1
#
_entry.id   AF-A0A849YBD2-F1
#
_cell.length_a   1.000
_cell.length_b   1.000
_cell.length_c   1.000
_cell.angle_alpha   90.00
_cell.angle_beta   90.00
_cell.angle_gamma   90.00
#
_symmetry.space_group_name_H-M   'P 1'
#
loop_
_entity.id
_entity.type
_entity.pdbx_description
1 polymer ?
#
loop_
_entity_poly.entity_id
_entity_poly.type
_entity_poly.pdbx_seq_one_letter_code
_entity_poly.pdbx_strand_id
1 'polypeptide(L)'
;DDAVALLGTFYVLEGSTNGGRFIAPAVRKALGLPAAGGPGSGTEYFEPHGERQRERWSYFKAALDILTLPASECDLIVAVAVDAFRGVHDIFEDLTHPPASSRGDPSRPGPIVEFPARAGEEAPTHPTE
;
A
#
# COMPACT_ATOMS: atom_id res chain seq x y z
N ASP A 1 10.58 -10.75 -22.65
CA ASP A 1 11.67 -10.75 -21.67
C ASP A 1 11.45 -9.78 -20.51
N ASP A 2 10.78 -8.62 -20.67
CA ASP A 2 10.47 -7.71 -19.54
C ASP A 2 9.38 -8.19 -18.57
N ALA A 3 8.49 -9.10 -18.99
CA ALA A 3 7.35 -9.50 -18.15
C ALA A 3 7.77 -10.27 -16.89
N VAL A 4 8.86 -11.07 -16.97
CA VAL A 4 9.35 -11.85 -15.83
C VAL A 4 9.98 -10.95 -14.76
N ALA A 5 10.59 -9.84 -15.18
CA ALA A 5 11.16 -8.82 -14.29
C ALA A 5 10.13 -8.25 -13.31
N LEU A 6 8.86 -8.12 -13.73
CA LEU A 6 7.78 -7.61 -12.87
C LEU A 6 7.54 -8.46 -11.62
N LEU A 7 7.98 -9.73 -11.60
CA LEU A 7 7.96 -10.57 -10.40
C LEU A 7 8.81 -9.96 -9.27
N GLY A 8 9.86 -9.21 -9.59
CA GLY A 8 10.70 -8.51 -8.61
C GLY A 8 9.91 -7.44 -7.87
N THR A 9 9.25 -6.53 -8.60
CA THR A 9 8.38 -5.52 -8.01
C THR A 9 7.22 -6.16 -7.24
N PHE A 10 6.60 -7.21 -7.81
CA PHE A 10 5.48 -7.88 -7.16
C PHE A 10 5.91 -8.58 -5.86
N TYR A 11 7.11 -9.17 -5.81
CA TYR A 11 7.69 -9.73 -4.59
C TYR A 11 7.80 -8.68 -3.47
N VAL A 12 8.24 -7.46 -3.79
CA VAL A 12 8.36 -6.38 -2.80
C VAL A 12 6.98 -5.95 -2.30
N LEU A 13 6.03 -5.74 -3.22
CA LEU A 13 4.67 -5.30 -2.86
C LEU A 13 3.94 -6.35 -2.04
N GLU A 14 3.91 -7.60 -2.49
CA GLU A 14 3.31 -8.72 -1.76
C GLU A 14 4.04 -8.93 -0.42
N GLY A 15 5.37 -8.83 -0.40
CA GLY A 15 6.17 -8.91 0.81
C GLY A 15 5.79 -7.85 1.86
N SER A 16 5.54 -6.61 1.43
CA SER A 16 5.25 -5.48 2.31
C SER A 16 3.97 -5.67 3.14
N THR A 17 3.00 -6.44 2.62
CA THR A 17 1.74 -6.76 3.31
C THR A 17 1.94 -7.58 4.58
N ASN A 18 3.05 -8.34 4.68
CA ASN A 18 3.38 -9.10 5.89
C ASN A 18 3.70 -8.19 7.09
N GLY A 19 4.34 -7.05 6.84
CA GLY A 19 4.60 -6.02 7.85
C GLY A 19 3.38 -5.13 8.11
N GLY A 20 2.57 -4.90 7.07
CA GLY A 20 1.38 -4.05 7.13
C GLY A 20 0.40 -4.44 8.25
N ARG A 21 0.21 -5.74 8.52
CA ARG A 21 -0.61 -6.24 9.64
C ARG A 21 -0.18 -5.72 11.01
N PHE A 22 1.10 -5.41 11.21
CA PHE A 22 1.60 -4.83 12.46
C PHE A 22 1.52 -3.30 12.49
N ILE A 23 1.59 -2.66 11.31
CA ILE A 23 1.53 -1.21 11.15
C ILE A 23 0.09 -0.71 11.24
N ALA A 24 -0.86 -1.43 10.66
CA ALA A 24 -2.25 -1.00 10.52
C ALA A 24 -2.93 -0.65 11.86
N PRO A 25 -2.78 -1.43 12.96
CA PRO A 25 -3.33 -1.03 14.26
C PRO A 25 -2.75 0.28 14.80
N ALA A 26 -1.46 0.54 14.57
CA ALA A 26 -0.82 1.78 14.99
C ALA A 26 -1.34 2.98 14.18
N VAL A 27 -1.48 2.83 12.86
CA VAL A 27 -2.07 3.85 11.98
C VAL A 27 -3.51 4.16 12.39
N ARG A 28 -4.33 3.13 12.60
CA ARG A 28 -5.73 3.31 13.03
C ARG A 28 -5.82 4.10 14.33
N LYS A 29 -4.99 3.73 15.31
CA LYS A 29 -4.92 4.43 16.60
C LYS A 29 -4.47 5.88 16.45
N ALA A 30 -3.43 6.14 15.66
CA ALA A 30 -2.85 7.47 15.49
C ALA A 30 -3.82 8.44 14.79
N LEU A 31 -4.66 7.92 13.88
CA LEU A 31 -5.56 8.73 13.05
C LEU A 31 -7.03 8.67 13.48
N GLY A 32 -7.37 7.95 14.55
CA GLY A 32 -8.75 7.80 15.01
C GLY A 32 -9.66 7.01 14.06
N LEU A 33 -9.09 6.07 13.30
CA LEU A 33 -9.85 5.23 12.34
C LEU A 33 -10.54 4.06 13.05
N PRO A 34 -11.54 3.41 12.40
CA PRO A 34 -12.23 2.24 12.96
C PRO A 34 -11.24 1.16 13.39
N ALA A 35 -11.35 0.67 14.63
CA ALA A 35 -10.36 -0.24 15.22
C ALA A 35 -10.24 -1.59 14.48
N ALA A 36 -11.34 -2.08 13.92
CA ALA A 36 -11.38 -3.29 13.10
C ALA A 36 -10.87 -2.98 11.69
N GLY A 37 -10.05 -3.89 11.14
CA GLY A 37 -9.65 -3.85 9.74
C GLY A 37 -10.78 -4.25 8.80
N GLY A 38 -10.49 -4.26 7.49
CA GLY A 38 -11.44 -4.61 6.44
C GLY A 38 -12.02 -3.40 5.70
N PRO A 39 -13.06 -3.60 4.86
CA PRO A 39 -13.62 -2.53 4.04
C PRO A 39 -14.17 -1.36 4.86
N GLY A 40 -13.75 -0.15 4.53
CA GLY A 40 -14.08 1.08 5.27
C GLY A 40 -13.16 1.38 6.46
N SER A 41 -12.09 0.61 6.68
CA SER A 41 -11.17 0.83 7.81
C SER A 41 -10.14 1.95 7.56
N GLY A 42 -9.94 2.35 6.31
CA GLY A 42 -8.89 3.31 5.93
C GLY A 42 -7.46 2.73 6.02
N THR A 43 -7.34 1.42 6.20
CA THR A 43 -6.05 0.70 6.32
C THR A 43 -6.00 -0.57 5.48
N GLU A 44 -6.90 -0.69 4.49
CA GLU A 44 -7.06 -1.87 3.63
C GLU A 44 -5.78 -2.22 2.87
N TYR A 45 -4.99 -1.22 2.48
CA TYR A 45 -3.70 -1.42 1.83
C TYR A 45 -2.70 -2.19 2.72
N PHE A 46 -2.74 -1.97 4.04
CA PHE A 46 -1.82 -2.64 4.97
C PHE A 46 -2.23 -4.09 5.28
N GLU A 47 -3.50 -4.44 5.13
CA GLU A 47 -4.05 -5.75 5.49
C GLU A 47 -4.92 -6.35 4.36
N PRO A 48 -4.43 -6.44 3.11
CA PRO A 48 -5.25 -6.80 1.95
C PRO A 48 -5.75 -8.25 1.99
N HIS A 49 -5.13 -9.11 2.79
CA HIS A 49 -5.47 -10.53 2.92
C HIS A 49 -6.07 -10.90 4.27
N GLY A 50 -6.17 -9.95 5.22
CA GLY A 50 -6.64 -10.21 6.57
C GLY A 50 -5.97 -11.43 7.20
N GLU A 51 -6.77 -12.38 7.72
CA GLU A 51 -6.28 -13.62 8.33
C GLU A 51 -5.55 -14.56 7.36
N ARG A 52 -5.75 -14.38 6.05
CA ARG A 52 -5.13 -15.22 5.01
C ARG A 52 -3.73 -14.76 4.61
N GLN A 53 -3.19 -13.72 5.26
CA GLN A 53 -1.89 -13.14 4.91
C GLN A 53 -0.77 -14.20 4.85
N ARG A 54 -0.65 -15.03 5.88
CA ARG A 54 0.38 -16.08 5.95
C ARG A 54 0.20 -17.14 4.84
N GLU A 55 -1.04 -17.53 4.58
CA GLU A 55 -1.40 -18.49 3.53
C GLU A 55 -1.01 -17.92 2.15
N ARG A 56 -1.42 -16.68 1.86
CA ARG A 56 -1.13 -15.97 0.61
C ARG A 56 0.37 -15.83 0.35
N TRP A 57 1.12 -15.40 1.36
CA TRP A 57 2.57 -15.29 1.25
C TRP A 57 3.26 -16.65 1.00
N SER A 58 2.80 -17.70 1.70
CA SER A 58 3.35 -19.04 1.50
C SER A 58 3.05 -19.57 0.11
N TYR A 59 1.82 -19.37 -0.38
CA TYR A 59 1.42 -19.74 -1.73
C TYR A 59 2.23 -18.99 -2.79
N PHE A 60 2.42 -17.67 -2.63
CA PHE A 60 3.19 -16.85 -3.55
C PHE A 60 4.63 -17.35 -3.71
N LYS A 61 5.33 -17.59 -2.59
CA LYS A 61 6.70 -18.14 -2.64
C LYS A 61 6.76 -19.52 -3.28
N ALA A 62 5.83 -20.41 -2.93
CA ALA A 62 5.77 -21.73 -3.54
C ALA A 62 5.52 -21.67 -5.05
N ALA A 63 4.73 -20.71 -5.52
CA ALA A 63 4.52 -20.48 -6.95
C ALA A 63 5.80 -20.00 -7.66
N LEU A 64 6.61 -19.15 -7.02
CA LEU A 64 7.92 -18.74 -7.53
C LEU A 64 8.90 -19.92 -7.59
N ASP A 65 8.94 -20.77 -6.57
CA ASP A 65 9.85 -21.92 -6.48
C ASP A 65 9.60 -22.98 -7.57
N ILE A 66 8.39 -23.02 -8.16
CA ILE A 66 8.03 -23.94 -9.25
C ILE A 66 8.54 -23.43 -10.61
N LEU A 67 8.84 -22.14 -10.75
CA LEU A 67 9.29 -21.57 -12.02
C LEU A 67 10.68 -22.10 -12.37
N THR A 68 10.82 -22.67 -13.56
CA THR A 68 12.13 -23.03 -14.12
C THR A 68 12.64 -21.87 -14.95
N LEU A 69 13.47 -21.02 -14.32
CA LEU A 69 14.02 -19.81 -14.94
C LEU A 69 15.54 -19.96 -15.14
N PRO A 70 16.11 -19.43 -16.23
CA PRO A 70 17.55 -19.29 -16.36
C PRO A 70 18.10 -18.33 -15.30
N ALA A 71 19.36 -18.52 -14.91
CA ALA A 71 20.01 -17.68 -13.88
C ALA A 71 19.93 -16.18 -14.21
N SER A 72 20.03 -15.80 -15.47
CA SER A 72 19.91 -14.41 -15.92
C SER A 72 18.54 -13.79 -15.63
N GLU A 73 17.46 -14.56 -15.66
CA GLU A 73 16.12 -14.06 -15.32
C GLU A 73 15.95 -13.95 -13.80
N CYS A 74 16.52 -14.89 -13.04
CA CYS A 74 16.57 -14.77 -11.58
C CYS A 74 17.31 -13.50 -11.14
N ASP A 75 18.48 -13.23 -11.74
CA ASP A 75 19.27 -12.03 -11.48
C ASP A 75 18.48 -10.75 -11.82
N LEU A 76 17.75 -10.77 -12.95
CA LEU A 76 16.89 -9.66 -13.37
C LEU A 76 15.74 -9.42 -12.38
N ILE A 77 15.06 -10.47 -11.91
CA ILE A 77 14.01 -10.37 -10.88
C ILE A 77 14.55 -9.73 -9.61
N VAL A 78 15.73 -10.16 -9.14
CA VAL A 78 16.38 -9.62 -7.95
C VAL A 78 16.74 -8.14 -8.16
N ALA A 79 17.31 -7.79 -9.31
CA ALA A 79 17.65 -6.40 -9.63
C ALA A 79 16.42 -5.49 -9.60
N VAL A 80 15.31 -5.92 -10.20
CA VAL A 80 14.05 -5.16 -10.20
C VAL A 80 13.42 -5.07 -8.80
N ALA A 81 13.54 -6.11 -7.97
CA ALA A 81 13.11 -6.05 -6.57
C ALA A 81 13.93 -5.01 -5.80
N VAL A 82 15.25 -4.94 -6.00
CA VAL A 82 16.11 -3.92 -5.39
C VAL A 82 15.69 -2.51 -5.84
N ASP A 83 15.40 -2.32 -7.12
CA ASP A 83 14.94 -1.02 -7.63
C ASP A 83 13.56 -0.62 -7.08
N ALA A 84 12.65 -1.59 -6.89
CA ALA A 84 11.37 -1.33 -6.24
C ALA A 84 11.56 -0.89 -4.77
N PHE A 85 12.47 -1.51 -4.03
CA PHE A 85 12.82 -1.07 -2.66
C PHE A 85 13.39 0.35 -2.65
N ARG A 86 14.30 0.67 -3.58
CA ARG A 86 14.86 2.02 -3.73
C ARG A 86 13.77 3.05 -4.02
N GLY A 87 12.86 2.76 -4.95
CA GLY A 87 11.76 3.66 -5.26
C GLY A 87 10.87 3.96 -4.05
N VAL A 88 10.54 2.95 -3.23
CA VAL A 88 9.77 3.15 -1.98
C VAL A 88 10.57 3.98 -0.96
N HIS A 89 11.87 3.71 -0.83
CA HIS A 89 12.76 4.48 0.04
C HIS A 89 12.82 5.95 -0.39
N ASP A 90 13.02 6.23 -1.67
CA ASP A 90 13.11 7.60 -2.20
C ASP A 90 11.80 8.36 -1.97
N ILE A 91 10.64 7.71 -2.14
CA ILE A 91 9.34 8.29 -1.80
C ILE A 91 9.27 8.65 -0.30
N PHE A 92 9.73 7.77 0.59
CA PHE A 92 9.71 8.05 2.03
C PHE A 92 10.68 9.16 2.43
N GLU A 93 11.86 9.23 1.83
CA GLU A 93 12.78 10.35 2.00
C GLU A 93 12.14 11.66 1.56
N ASP A 94 11.52 11.69 0.37
CA ASP A 94 10.84 12.89 -0.13
C ASP A 94 9.66 13.33 0.76
N LEU A 95 8.92 12.38 1.34
CA LEU A 95 7.80 12.67 2.23
C LEU A 95 8.23 13.17 3.61
N THR A 96 9.38 12.71 4.13
CA THR A 96 9.88 13.06 5.46
C THR A 96 10.84 14.25 5.45
N HIS A 97 11.49 14.49 4.31
CA HIS A 97 12.37 15.62 4.04
C HIS A 97 11.91 16.40 2.81
N PRO A 98 10.69 16.96 2.81
CA PRO A 98 10.17 17.66 1.65
C PRO A 98 11.09 18.84 1.28
N PRO A 99 11.37 19.05 -0.02
CA PRO A 99 12.16 20.19 -0.47
C PRO A 99 11.54 21.49 0.05
N ALA A 100 12.36 22.50 0.32
CA ALA A 100 11.89 23.77 0.90
C ALA A 100 10.74 24.43 0.10
N SER A 101 10.64 24.13 -1.19
CA SER A 101 9.58 24.59 -2.09
C SER A 101 8.22 23.92 -1.91
N SER A 102 8.12 22.78 -1.22
CA SER A 102 6.86 22.07 -0.92
C SER A 102 6.39 22.23 0.53
N ARG A 103 7.14 22.98 1.36
CA ARG A 103 6.65 23.45 2.66
C ARG A 103 5.59 24.51 2.41
N GLY A 104 4.34 24.07 2.34
CA GLY A 104 3.19 24.97 2.27
C GLY A 104 3.27 26.03 3.39
N ASP A 105 2.85 27.24 3.07
CA ASP A 105 2.61 28.29 4.06
C ASP A 105 1.69 27.73 5.16
N PRO A 106 2.12 27.70 6.44
CA PRO A 106 1.30 27.18 7.55
C PRO A 106 -0.01 27.96 7.74
N SER A 107 -0.13 29.14 7.11
CA SER A 107 -1.34 29.97 7.08
C SER A 107 -2.37 29.53 6.05
N ARG A 108 -1.99 28.66 5.11
CA ARG A 108 -2.82 28.26 3.99
C ARG A 108 -3.49 26.91 4.32
N PRO A 109 -4.83 26.82 4.38
CA PRO A 109 -5.48 25.53 4.55
C PRO A 109 -5.06 24.61 3.41
N GLY A 110 -4.71 23.36 3.77
CA GLY A 110 -4.35 22.33 2.79
C GLY A 110 -5.47 22.16 1.75
N PRO A 111 -5.16 21.66 0.54
CA PRO A 111 -6.18 21.42 -0.46
C PRO A 111 -7.23 20.48 0.14
N ILE A 112 -8.49 20.96 0.20
CA ILE A 112 -9.62 20.11 0.52
C ILE A 112 -9.76 19.16 -0.67
N VAL A 113 -9.31 17.93 -0.49
CA VAL A 113 -9.58 16.85 -1.46
C VAL A 113 -11.01 16.41 -1.22
N GLU A 114 -11.94 16.95 -1.99
CA GLU A 114 -13.32 16.46 -2.02
C GLU A 114 -13.34 15.09 -2.70
N PHE A 115 -13.57 14.04 -1.92
CA PHE A 115 -13.85 12.72 -2.47
C PHE A 115 -15.31 12.72 -2.96
N PRO A 116 -15.58 12.31 -4.21
CA PRO A 116 -16.95 12.21 -4.69
C PRO A 116 -17.72 11.21 -3.81
N ALA A 117 -18.95 11.58 -3.44
CA ALA A 117 -19.85 10.70 -2.72
C ALA A 117 -19.97 9.37 -3.47
N ARG A 118 -19.87 8.25 -2.75
CA ARG A 118 -20.09 6.93 -3.35
C ARG A 118 -21.55 6.86 -3.82
N ALA A 119 -21.75 6.39 -5.04
CA ALA A 119 -23.08 6.16 -5.58
C ALA A 119 -23.86 5.21 -4.64
N GLY A 120 -24.92 5.73 -4.00
CA GLY A 120 -25.82 4.94 -3.15
C GLY A 120 -26.13 5.52 -1.77
N GLU A 121 -25.52 6.63 -1.35
CA GLU A 121 -25.84 7.26 -0.06
C GLU A 121 -26.89 8.36 -0.27
N GLU A 122 -28.18 7.97 -0.19
CA GLU A 122 -29.28 8.93 -0.12
C GLU A 122 -29.14 9.75 1.17
N ALA A 123 -29.04 11.07 1.01
CA ALA A 123 -29.05 12.01 2.14
C ALA A 123 -30.36 11.86 2.94
N PRO A 124 -30.32 11.87 4.28
CA PRO A 124 -31.53 11.81 5.09
C PRO A 124 -32.36 13.07 4.83
N THR A 125 -33.55 12.88 4.29
CA THR A 125 -34.57 13.93 4.17
C THR A 125 -35.07 14.28 5.57
N HIS A 126 -34.64 15.43 6.08
CA HIS A 126 -35.25 16.01 7.28
C HIS A 126 -36.70 16.39 6.95
N PRO A 127 -37.69 15.97 7.76
CA PRO A 127 -39.05 16.47 7.61
C PRO A 127 -39.12 17.90 8.14
N THR A 128 -39.57 18.83 7.29
CA THR A 128 -40.06 20.15 7.70
C THR A 128 -41.44 20.01 8.33
N GLU A 129 -41.58 20.46 9.58
CA GLU A 129 -42.85 20.96 10.13
C GLU A 129 -43.29 22.26 9.44
#